data_AF-A0A7S1GMI0-F1
#
_entry.id   AF-A0A7S1GMI0-F1
#
_cell.length_a   1.000
_cell.length_b   1.000
_cell.length_c   1.000
_cell.angle_alpha   90.00
_cell.angle_beta   90.00
_cell.angle_gamma   90.00
#
_symmetry.space_group_name_H-M   'P 1'
#
loop_
_entity.id
_entity.type
_entity.pdbx_description
1 polymer ?
#
loop_
_entity_poly.entity_id
_entity_poly.type
_entity_poly.pdbx_seq_one_letter_code
_entity_poly.pdbx_strand_id
1 'polypeptide(L)'
;NFEWPTYAAMMIIEIHHFIDSQTDEALFPSEFAFRLLYNGVVMNRRMNGCSPNHDLCDISILLNRLRPFAVRDRPECLVSHVDDASPTPSTMETASVLAKSPGGIMLVIFVILASGMLGGVGGIYYVNRTSTPTQPVKFSPIRTNKNYHNGFIRVDNDESSVGNDDEDGCVIEMQDRQIT
;
A
#
# COMPACT_ATOMS: atom_id res chain seq x y z
N ASN A 1 -26.52 31.20 -8.64
CA ASN A 1 -25.73 31.48 -7.42
C ASN A 1 -24.71 30.39 -7.26
N PHE A 2 -23.44 30.70 -7.50
CA PHE A 2 -22.33 29.84 -7.10
C PHE A 2 -22.04 30.11 -5.62
N GLU A 3 -22.38 29.15 -4.77
CA GLU A 3 -21.98 29.15 -3.37
C GLU A 3 -20.70 28.32 -3.26
N TRP A 4 -19.62 28.95 -2.81
CA TRP A 4 -18.34 28.27 -2.62
C TRP A 4 -18.48 27.19 -1.54
N PRO A 5 -17.79 26.04 -1.69
CA PRO A 5 -17.73 25.03 -0.63
C PRO A 5 -17.23 25.66 0.68
N THR A 6 -17.78 25.21 1.80
CA THR A 6 -17.40 25.68 3.14
C THR A 6 -15.94 25.34 3.43
N TYR A 7 -15.31 26.04 4.39
CA TYR A 7 -13.99 25.66 4.89
C TYR A 7 -13.99 24.17 5.31
N ALA A 8 -12.96 23.44 4.89
CA ALA A 8 -12.83 22.00 5.09
C ALA A 8 -14.00 21.17 4.52
N ALA A 9 -14.57 21.59 3.39
CA ALA A 9 -15.56 20.77 2.69
C ALA A 9 -14.96 19.42 2.31
N MET A 10 -15.72 18.36 2.56
CA MET A 10 -15.30 16.98 2.36
C MET A 10 -16.31 16.26 1.48
N MET A 11 -15.81 15.64 0.40
CA MET A 11 -16.56 14.71 -0.43
C MET A 11 -15.99 13.31 -0.21
N ILE A 12 -16.84 12.36 0.17
CA ILE A 12 -16.46 10.95 0.36
C ILE A 12 -17.29 10.11 -0.61
N ILE A 13 -16.62 9.20 -1.31
CA ILE A 13 -17.26 8.14 -2.10
C ILE A 13 -16.89 6.81 -1.45
N GLU A 14 -17.86 6.16 -0.83
CA GLU A 14 -17.74 4.79 -0.32
C GLU A 14 -18.21 3.82 -1.40
N ILE A 15 -17.46 2.75 -1.66
CA ILE A 15 -17.82 1.70 -2.62
C ILE A 15 -17.99 0.40 -1.85
N HIS A 16 -19.12 -0.26 -2.07
CA HIS A 16 -19.51 -1.51 -1.44
C HIS A 16 -19.65 -2.59 -2.50
N HIS A 17 -19.14 -3.78 -2.19
CA HIS A 17 -19.30 -4.99 -2.98
C HIS A 17 -20.19 -5.96 -2.22
N PHE A 18 -21.21 -6.50 -2.87
CA PHE A 18 -22.11 -7.47 -2.26
C PHE A 18 -21.59 -8.89 -2.52
N ILE A 19 -21.28 -9.62 -1.44
CA ILE A 19 -20.67 -10.96 -1.53
C ILE A 19 -21.75 -12.06 -1.57
N ASP A 20 -22.96 -11.76 -1.08
CA ASP A 20 -24.05 -12.72 -0.91
C ASP A 20 -25.19 -12.50 -1.92
N SER A 21 -25.80 -13.61 -2.36
CA SER A 21 -26.97 -13.65 -3.26
C SER A 21 -28.28 -13.16 -2.66
N GLN A 22 -28.25 -12.59 -1.45
CA GLN A 22 -29.42 -11.96 -0.80
C GLN A 22 -29.50 -10.46 -1.09
N THR A 23 -28.86 -9.99 -2.15
CA THR A 23 -29.04 -8.63 -2.62
C THR A 23 -30.23 -8.54 -3.56
N ASP A 24 -30.94 -7.41 -3.49
CA ASP A 24 -32.00 -7.12 -4.44
C ASP A 24 -31.36 -6.81 -5.80
N GLU A 25 -31.29 -7.82 -6.67
CA GLU A 25 -30.76 -7.72 -8.04
C GLU A 25 -31.46 -6.61 -8.85
N ALA A 26 -32.70 -6.26 -8.51
CA ALA A 26 -33.41 -5.17 -9.17
C ALA A 26 -32.86 -3.79 -8.78
N LEU A 27 -32.31 -3.65 -7.57
CA LEU A 27 -31.73 -2.41 -7.06
C LEU A 27 -30.23 -2.29 -7.32
N PHE A 28 -29.49 -3.41 -7.31
CA PHE A 28 -28.03 -3.44 -7.45
C PHE A 28 -27.58 -4.47 -8.49
N PRO A 29 -27.98 -4.32 -9.76
CA PRO A 29 -27.66 -5.27 -10.82
C PRO A 29 -26.16 -5.43 -11.09
N SER A 30 -25.31 -4.47 -10.67
CA SER A 30 -23.87 -4.56 -10.86
C SER A 30 -23.14 -5.29 -9.74
N GLU A 31 -23.81 -5.73 -8.67
CA GLU A 31 -23.20 -6.26 -7.43
C GLU A 31 -22.32 -5.25 -6.66
N PHE A 32 -22.29 -3.99 -7.12
CA PHE A 32 -21.56 -2.90 -6.50
C PHE A 32 -22.51 -1.73 -6.24
N ALA A 33 -22.42 -1.17 -5.05
CA ALA A 33 -23.10 0.06 -4.71
C ALA A 33 -22.12 1.13 -4.25
N PHE A 34 -22.51 2.39 -4.37
CA PHE A 34 -21.76 3.49 -3.80
C PHE A 34 -22.62 4.34 -2.88
N ARG A 35 -21.98 5.00 -1.91
CA ARG A 35 -22.53 6.06 -1.08
C ARG A 35 -21.68 7.32 -1.25
N LEU A 36 -22.31 8.41 -1.65
CA LEU A 36 -21.72 9.73 -1.81
C LEU A 36 -22.11 10.59 -0.61
N LEU A 37 -21.11 11.07 0.13
CA LEU A 37 -21.29 11.99 1.25
C LEU A 37 -20.65 13.33 0.92
N TYR A 38 -21.34 14.41 1.26
CA TYR A 38 -20.79 15.76 1.20
C TYR A 38 -21.02 16.43 2.55
N ASN A 39 -19.94 16.81 3.23
CA ASN A 39 -19.95 17.35 4.60
C ASN A 39 -20.76 16.48 5.58
N GLY A 40 -20.61 15.16 5.49
CA GLY A 40 -21.31 14.18 6.31
C GLY A 40 -22.77 13.90 5.91
N VAL A 41 -23.30 14.55 4.88
CA VAL A 41 -24.67 14.35 4.39
C VAL A 41 -24.67 13.42 3.17
N VAL A 42 -25.49 12.36 3.23
CA VAL A 42 -25.68 11.43 2.10
C VAL A 42 -26.41 12.12 0.95
N MET A 43 -25.80 12.12 -0.23
CA MET A 43 -26.30 12.81 -1.42
C MET A 43 -27.03 11.89 -2.41
N ASN A 44 -26.92 10.56 -2.28
CA ASN A 44 -27.50 9.59 -3.22
C ASN A 44 -29.00 9.79 -3.47
N ARG A 45 -29.77 10.14 -2.43
CA ARG A 45 -31.23 10.37 -2.55
C ARG A 45 -31.59 11.54 -3.46
N ARG A 46 -30.64 12.44 -3.74
CA ARG A 46 -30.81 13.59 -4.63
C ARG A 46 -30.28 13.34 -6.04
N MET A 47 -29.65 12.19 -6.27
CA MET A 47 -29.12 11.82 -7.58
C MET A 47 -30.19 11.16 -8.44
N ASN A 48 -30.43 11.69 -9.65
CA ASN A 48 -31.39 11.05 -10.56
C ASN A 48 -30.88 9.64 -10.94
N GLY A 49 -31.77 8.67 -10.82
CA GLY A 49 -31.49 7.25 -11.06
C GLY A 49 -31.33 6.44 -9.78
N CYS A 50 -31.04 7.08 -8.65
CA CYS A 50 -30.96 6.40 -7.36
C CYS A 50 -32.33 6.33 -6.67
N SER A 51 -32.55 5.29 -5.86
CA SER A 51 -33.77 5.16 -5.06
C SER A 51 -33.82 6.26 -3.99
N PRO A 52 -34.95 6.98 -3.81
CA PRO A 52 -35.07 8.02 -2.78
C PRO A 52 -35.11 7.44 -1.35
N ASN A 53 -35.37 6.13 -1.23
CA ASN A 53 -35.52 5.44 0.04
C ASN A 53 -34.22 4.77 0.51
N HIS A 54 -33.14 4.81 -0.28
CA HIS A 54 -31.89 4.12 0.01
C HIS A 54 -30.71 5.08 -0.03
N ASP A 55 -29.75 4.83 0.84
CA ASP A 55 -28.50 5.60 0.92
C ASP A 55 -27.43 5.06 -0.04
N LEU A 56 -27.65 3.85 -0.54
CA LEU A 56 -26.82 3.18 -1.52
C LEU A 56 -27.45 3.29 -2.90
N CYS A 57 -26.59 3.38 -3.91
CA CYS A 57 -27.00 3.43 -5.31
C CYS A 57 -26.07 2.55 -6.14
N ASP A 58 -26.59 1.90 -7.19
CA ASP A 58 -25.79 1.04 -8.06
C ASP A 58 -24.65 1.80 -8.74
N ILE A 59 -23.45 1.20 -8.83
CA ILE A 59 -22.26 1.87 -9.36
C ILE A 59 -22.42 2.32 -10.81
N SER A 60 -23.29 1.66 -11.59
CA SER A 60 -23.52 2.02 -12.99
C SER A 60 -24.02 3.46 -13.14
N ILE A 61 -24.81 3.95 -12.17
CA ILE A 61 -25.33 5.32 -12.17
C ILE A 61 -24.19 6.32 -11.98
N LEU A 62 -23.25 6.04 -11.08
CA LEU A 62 -22.06 6.86 -10.90
C LEU A 62 -21.21 6.87 -12.17
N LEU A 63 -20.91 5.70 -12.73
CA LEU A 63 -20.10 5.59 -13.96
C LEU A 63 -20.74 6.32 -15.14
N ASN A 64 -22.06 6.20 -15.32
CA ASN A 64 -22.78 6.91 -16.38
C ASN A 64 -22.71 8.43 -16.21
N ARG A 65 -22.62 8.93 -14.98
CA ARG A 65 -22.43 10.36 -14.70
C ARG A 65 -21.00 10.83 -14.93
N LEU A 66 -20.01 10.02 -14.58
CA LEU A 66 -18.59 10.38 -14.69
C LEU A 66 -18.05 10.26 -16.11
N ARG A 67 -18.46 9.23 -16.87
CA ARG A 67 -17.97 8.93 -18.23
C ARG A 67 -17.92 10.12 -19.20
N PRO A 68 -18.92 11.02 -19.24
CA PRO A 68 -18.90 12.16 -20.18
C PRO A 68 -17.75 13.15 -19.97
N PHE A 69 -17.17 13.22 -18.76
CA PHE A 69 -16.13 14.21 -18.45
C PHE A 69 -14.82 13.62 -17.93
N ALA A 70 -14.85 12.43 -17.34
CA ALA A 70 -13.67 11.70 -16.88
C ALA A 70 -12.97 10.97 -18.05
N VAL A 71 -12.58 11.73 -19.09
CA VAL A 71 -11.87 11.22 -20.26
C VAL A 71 -10.37 11.37 -20.03
N ARG A 72 -9.64 10.25 -20.11
CA ARG A 72 -8.18 10.22 -19.90
C ARG A 72 -7.41 10.91 -21.04
N ASP A 73 -8.00 10.99 -22.22
CA ASP A 73 -7.36 11.46 -23.45
C ASP A 73 -7.30 12.99 -23.57
N ARG A 74 -7.40 13.74 -22.48
CA ARG A 74 -7.21 15.20 -22.53
C ARG A 74 -5.71 15.50 -22.59
N PRO A 75 -5.18 15.96 -23.75
CA PRO A 75 -3.75 16.22 -23.91
C PRO A 75 -3.21 17.28 -22.93
N GLU A 76 -4.09 18.17 -22.46
CA GLU A 76 -3.80 19.23 -21.51
C GLU A 76 -3.55 18.73 -20.06
N CYS A 77 -4.02 17.52 -19.74
CA CYS A 77 -3.91 16.90 -18.40
C CYS A 77 -3.07 15.62 -18.42
N LEU A 78 -2.46 15.28 -19.55
CA LEU A 78 -1.46 14.22 -19.64
C LEU A 78 -0.19 14.73 -18.97
N VAL A 79 -0.18 14.67 -17.64
CA VAL A 79 1.07 14.58 -16.89
C VAL A 79 1.69 13.28 -17.40
N SER A 80 2.64 13.44 -18.31
CA SER A 80 3.66 12.43 -18.48
C SER A 80 4.26 12.34 -17.08
N HIS A 81 3.93 11.30 -16.34
CA HIS A 81 4.86 10.84 -15.33
C HIS A 81 6.12 10.56 -16.15
N VAL A 82 6.99 11.57 -16.21
CA VAL A 82 8.41 11.30 -16.36
C VAL A 82 8.65 10.52 -15.11
N ASP A 83 8.55 9.19 -15.23
CA ASP A 83 9.08 8.32 -14.22
C ASP A 83 10.49 8.86 -14.01
N ASP A 84 10.74 9.51 -12.88
CA ASP A 84 12.08 9.65 -12.32
C ASP A 84 12.64 8.26 -11.93
N ALA A 85 12.19 7.20 -12.60
CA ALA A 85 13.11 6.26 -13.20
C ALA A 85 14.12 7.04 -14.05
N SER A 86 15.14 7.55 -13.36
CA SER A 86 16.52 7.33 -13.82
C SER A 86 16.52 6.05 -14.66
N PRO A 87 17.01 6.07 -15.91
CA PRO A 87 17.15 4.86 -16.69
C PRO A 87 18.27 4.05 -16.05
N THR A 88 18.00 3.43 -14.90
CA THR A 88 18.62 2.18 -14.54
C THR A 88 17.92 1.18 -15.44
N PRO A 89 18.52 0.76 -16.57
CA PRO A 89 18.02 -0.42 -17.26
C PRO A 89 17.83 -1.50 -16.19
N SER A 90 16.61 -2.02 -16.11
CA SER A 90 16.19 -3.18 -15.31
C SER A 90 17.41 -4.06 -15.00
N THR A 91 18.00 -3.85 -13.81
CA THR A 91 19.22 -4.56 -13.40
C THR A 91 18.96 -6.06 -13.38
N MET A 92 17.70 -6.46 -13.24
CA MET A 92 17.24 -7.84 -13.31
C MET A 92 17.28 -8.45 -14.73
N GLU A 93 16.98 -7.68 -15.78
CA GLU A 93 17.06 -8.21 -17.16
C GLU A 93 18.50 -8.30 -17.62
N THR A 94 19.32 -7.29 -17.32
CA THR A 94 20.75 -7.29 -17.66
C THR A 94 21.51 -8.37 -16.89
N ALA A 95 21.20 -8.58 -15.60
CA ALA A 95 21.79 -9.65 -14.80
C ALA A 95 21.41 -11.04 -15.33
N SER A 96 20.18 -11.22 -15.82
CA SER A 96 19.73 -12.49 -16.39
C SER A 96 20.43 -12.85 -17.71
N VAL A 97 20.76 -11.85 -18.53
CA VAL A 97 21.52 -12.01 -19.77
C VAL A 97 23.00 -12.29 -19.45
N LEU A 98 23.56 -11.59 -18.46
CA LEU A 98 24.93 -11.80 -18.03
C LEU A 98 25.14 -13.20 -17.43
N ALA A 99 24.22 -13.65 -16.57
CA ALA A 99 24.25 -14.98 -15.95
C ALA A 99 24.09 -16.14 -16.95
N LYS A 100 23.41 -15.90 -18.09
CA LYS A 100 23.27 -16.87 -19.19
C LYS A 100 24.48 -16.93 -20.12
N SER A 101 25.39 -15.96 -20.07
CA SER A 101 26.62 -15.99 -20.86
C SER A 101 27.67 -16.92 -20.23
N PRO A 102 28.48 -17.65 -21.03
CA PRO A 102 29.55 -18.51 -20.51
C PRO A 102 30.57 -17.75 -19.64
N GLY A 103 30.79 -16.46 -19.91
CA GLY A 103 31.67 -15.61 -19.11
C GLY A 103 31.05 -15.14 -17.80
N GLY A 104 29.74 -14.87 -17.77
CA GLY A 104 29.07 -14.36 -16.58
C GLY A 104 28.84 -15.42 -15.50
N ILE A 105 28.62 -16.69 -15.87
CA ILE A 105 28.50 -17.76 -14.87
C ILE A 105 29.83 -17.98 -14.11
N MET A 106 30.98 -17.83 -14.78
CA MET A 106 32.30 -17.89 -14.15
C MET A 106 32.51 -16.73 -13.15
N LEU A 107 32.02 -15.54 -13.48
CA LEU A 107 32.09 -14.38 -12.58
C LEU A 107 31.26 -14.61 -11.31
N VAL A 108 30.02 -15.12 -11.44
CA VAL A 108 29.16 -15.42 -10.29
C VAL A 108 29.81 -16.47 -9.37
N ILE A 109 30.35 -17.55 -9.94
CA ILE A 109 31.06 -18.59 -9.17
C ILE A 109 32.27 -17.99 -8.45
N PHE A 110 33.04 -17.13 -9.12
CA PHE A 110 34.20 -16.46 -8.52
C PHE A 110 33.80 -15.57 -7.33
N VAL A 111 32.71 -14.81 -7.43
CA VAL A 111 32.21 -13.95 -6.34
C VAL A 111 31.78 -14.78 -5.12
N ILE A 112 31.12 -15.92 -5.34
CA ILE A 112 30.70 -16.83 -4.26
C ILE A 112 31.92 -17.41 -3.55
N LEU A 113 32.94 -17.84 -4.31
CA LEU A 113 34.16 -18.40 -3.72
C LEU A 113 34.98 -17.35 -2.98
N ALA A 114 35.14 -16.15 -3.55
CA ALA A 114 35.88 -15.06 -2.92
C ALA A 114 35.24 -14.59 -1.60
N SER A 115 33.91 -14.48 -1.57
CA SER A 115 33.18 -14.12 -0.34
C SER A 115 33.26 -15.20 0.74
N GLY A 116 33.18 -16.48 0.37
CA GLY A 116 33.38 -17.59 1.31
C GLY A 116 34.79 -17.62 1.92
N MET A 117 35.83 -17.33 1.14
CA MET A 117 37.21 -17.28 1.63
C MET A 117 37.44 -16.13 2.61
N LEU A 118 36.95 -14.93 2.29
CA LEU A 118 37.09 -13.76 3.15
C LEU A 118 36.30 -13.93 4.47
N GLY A 119 35.08 -14.45 4.39
CA GLY A 119 34.25 -14.74 5.57
C GLY A 119 34.83 -15.84 6.46
N GLY A 120 35.37 -16.91 5.87
CA GLY A 120 35.97 -18.02 6.61
C GLY A 120 37.23 -17.62 7.39
N VAL A 121 38.15 -16.90 6.75
CA VAL A 121 39.37 -16.41 7.41
C VAL A 121 39.04 -15.37 8.49
N GLY A 122 38.12 -14.45 8.20
CA GLY A 122 37.66 -13.44 9.16
C GLY A 122 36.96 -14.06 10.39
N GLY A 123 36.10 -15.06 10.17
CA GLY A 123 35.39 -15.77 11.24
C GLY A 123 36.34 -16.55 12.16
N ILE A 124 37.31 -17.28 11.60
CA ILE A 124 38.32 -18.01 12.39
C ILE A 124 39.20 -17.05 13.17
N TYR A 125 39.61 -15.93 12.57
CA TYR A 125 40.38 -14.90 13.25
C TYR A 125 39.60 -14.27 14.43
N TYR A 126 38.32 -13.98 14.23
CA TYR A 126 37.46 -13.39 15.26
C TYR A 126 37.25 -14.35 16.44
N VAL A 127 36.90 -15.61 16.18
CA VAL A 127 36.68 -16.62 17.23
C VAL A 127 37.96 -16.93 18.00
N ASN A 128 39.11 -17.03 17.32
CA ASN A 128 40.39 -17.25 17.99
C ASN A 128 40.80 -16.06 18.88
N ARG A 129 40.35 -14.83 18.57
CA ARG A 129 40.65 -13.63 19.38
C ARG A 129 39.75 -13.51 20.61
N THR A 130 38.54 -14.05 20.59
CA THR A 130 37.58 -13.96 21.72
C THR A 130 37.54 -15.20 22.61
N SER A 131 38.31 -16.24 22.29
CA SER A 131 38.39 -17.48 23.08
C SER A 131 39.21 -17.30 24.36
N THR A 132 38.70 -16.55 25.32
CA THR A 132 39.12 -16.70 26.73
C THR A 132 38.72 -18.10 27.21
N PRO A 133 39.61 -18.88 27.85
CA PRO A 133 39.27 -20.21 28.34
C PRO A 133 38.16 -20.10 29.40
N THR A 134 36.96 -20.56 29.05
CA THR A 134 35.85 -20.72 29.99
C THR A 134 36.27 -21.75 31.04
N GLN A 135 36.48 -21.28 32.28
CA GLN A 135 36.64 -22.21 33.40
C GLN A 135 35.36 -23.05 33.55
N PRO A 136 35.48 -24.35 33.86
CA PRO A 136 34.32 -25.21 34.04
C PRO A 136 33.49 -24.71 35.23
N VAL A 137 32.25 -24.31 34.94
CA VAL A 137 31.30 -23.89 35.97
C VAL A 137 30.90 -25.11 36.79
N LYS A 138 31.25 -25.11 38.08
CA LYS A 138 30.96 -26.20 39.01
C LYS A 138 29.47 -26.11 39.41
N PHE A 139 28.62 -26.88 38.75
CA PHE A 139 27.20 -26.95 39.08
C PHE A 139 26.99 -27.64 40.44
N SER A 140 26.42 -26.92 41.40
CA SER A 140 25.78 -27.54 42.58
C SER A 140 24.37 -27.99 42.21
N PRO A 141 23.88 -29.13 42.74
CA PRO A 141 22.56 -29.63 42.41
C PRO A 141 21.46 -28.72 42.96
N ILE A 142 20.58 -28.27 42.06
CA ILE A 142 19.39 -27.47 42.39
C ILE A 142 18.36 -28.38 43.06
N ARG A 143 18.02 -28.04 44.30
CA ARG A 143 16.90 -28.61 45.06
C ARG A 143 15.61 -28.03 44.49
N THR A 144 14.79 -28.83 43.81
CA THR A 144 13.50 -28.38 43.28
C THR A 144 12.48 -28.25 44.42
N ASN A 145 11.99 -27.03 44.66
CA ASN A 145 10.79 -26.80 45.45
C ASN A 145 9.66 -26.44 44.47
N LYS A 146 8.64 -27.31 44.42
CA LYS A 146 7.39 -27.07 43.70
C LYS A 146 6.59 -26.04 44.48
N ASN A 147 6.35 -24.88 43.89
CA ASN A 147 5.12 -24.08 44.04
C ASN A 147 5.41 -22.70 43.47
N TYR A 148 4.85 -22.33 42.31
CA TYR A 148 4.34 -20.97 42.09
C TYR A 148 3.23 -20.98 41.05
N HIS A 149 2.12 -20.40 41.50
CA HIS A 149 0.91 -20.05 40.80
C HIS A 149 1.16 -18.94 39.74
N ASN A 150 0.40 -19.05 38.65
CA ASN A 150 -0.15 -17.99 37.77
C ASN A 150 0.54 -16.61 37.78
N GLY A 151 1.31 -16.34 36.72
CA GLY A 151 1.79 -15.01 36.36
C GLY A 151 1.25 -14.59 34.98
N PHE A 152 0.41 -13.57 35.01
CA PHE A 152 -0.21 -12.84 33.92
C PHE A 152 0.84 -12.17 33.00
N ILE A 153 0.76 -12.40 31.68
CA ILE A 153 1.58 -11.71 30.67
C ILE A 153 0.77 -10.54 30.11
N ARG A 154 1.31 -9.32 30.25
CA ARG A 154 0.80 -8.09 29.62
C ARG A 154 1.64 -7.84 28.37
N VAL A 155 0.97 -7.59 27.24
CA VAL A 155 1.59 -7.21 25.96
C VAL A 155 1.37 -5.71 25.81
N ASP A 156 2.45 -4.93 25.83
CA ASP A 156 2.43 -3.52 25.44
C ASP A 156 2.75 -3.45 23.94
N ASN A 157 1.87 -2.82 23.17
CA ASN A 157 2.10 -2.48 21.76
C ASN A 157 2.42 -0.98 21.71
N ASP A 158 3.67 -0.66 21.40
CA ASP A 158 4.09 0.69 21.04
C ASP A 158 4.39 0.80 19.54
N GLU A 159 4.17 2.04 19.09
CA GLU A 159 4.87 2.73 18.01
C GLU A 159 4.16 2.87 16.65
N SER A 160 3.41 3.97 16.59
CA SER A 160 3.09 4.76 15.42
C SER A 160 4.34 5.31 14.70
N SER A 161 4.37 5.24 13.38
CA SER A 161 5.15 6.17 12.54
C SER A 161 4.27 6.67 11.39
N VAL A 162 4.00 7.97 11.41
CA VAL A 162 3.32 8.74 10.37
C VAL A 162 4.41 9.32 9.47
N GLY A 163 4.44 8.90 8.22
CA GLY A 163 5.20 9.55 7.15
C GLY A 163 4.34 10.62 6.50
N ASN A 164 4.88 11.83 6.39
CA ASN A 164 4.33 12.91 5.58
C ASN A 164 4.92 12.79 4.17
N ASP A 165 4.08 12.57 3.16
CA ASP A 165 4.43 12.77 1.76
C ASP A 165 3.64 13.98 1.24
N ASP A 166 4.37 14.95 0.68
CA ASP A 166 3.87 16.20 0.12
C ASP A 166 3.09 15.94 -1.19
N GLU A 167 1.81 16.30 -1.24
CA GLU A 167 0.98 16.29 -2.45
C GLU A 167 1.02 17.67 -3.15
N ASP A 168 1.67 17.74 -4.32
CA ASP A 168 1.51 18.84 -5.28
C ASP A 168 0.20 18.67 -6.06
N GLY A 169 -0.87 19.33 -5.60
CA GLY A 169 -2.19 19.33 -6.23
C GLY A 169 -2.27 20.24 -7.46
N CYS A 170 -2.69 19.69 -8.60
CA CYS A 170 -3.05 20.44 -9.80
C CYS A 170 -4.44 21.09 -9.63
N VAL A 171 -4.50 22.42 -9.63
CA VAL A 171 -5.74 23.20 -9.53
C VAL A 171 -6.41 23.26 -10.91
N ILE A 172 -7.61 22.67 -11.03
CA ILE A 172 -8.46 22.82 -12.21
C ILE A 172 -9.26 24.13 -12.07
N GLU A 173 -8.88 25.15 -12.83
CA GLU A 173 -9.71 26.33 -13.03
C GLU A 173 -10.81 26.01 -14.05
N MET A 174 -12.05 25.86 -13.58
CA MET A 174 -13.21 25.67 -14.45
C MET A 174 -13.58 26.99 -15.10
N GLN A 175 -13.21 27.16 -16.37
CA GLN A 175 -13.57 28.33 -17.16
C GLN A 175 -15.02 28.21 -17.64
N ASP A 176 -15.89 29.07 -17.09
CA ASP A 176 -17.30 29.21 -17.46
C ASP A 176 -17.44 29.49 -18.97
N ARG A 177 -17.88 28.48 -19.74
CA ARG A 177 -18.47 28.72 -21.05
C ARG A 177 -19.91 29.16 -20.85
N GLN A 178 -20.15 30.47 -21.01
CA GLN A 178 -21.49 30.98 -21.26
C GLN A 178 -22.06 30.33 -22.52
N ILE A 179 -23.18 29.63 -22.35
CA ILE A 179 -24.07 29.27 -23.45
C ILE A 179 -25.22 30.27 -23.38
N THR A 180 -25.20 31.22 -24.31
CA THR A 180 -26.35 32.04 -24.72
C THR A 180 -27.41 31.19 -25.41
#